data_AF-A0A5J9UG12-F1
#
_entry.id   AF-A0A5J9UG12-F1
#
_cell.length_a   1.000
_cell.length_b   1.000
_cell.length_c   1.000
_cell.angle_alpha   90.00
_cell.angle_beta   90.00
_cell.angle_gamma   90.00
#
_symmetry.space_group_name_H-M   'P 1'
#
loop_
_entity.id
_entity.type
_entity.pdbx_description
1 polymer ?
#
loop_
_entity_poly.entity_id
_entity_poly.type
_entity_poly.pdbx_seq_one_letter_code
_entity_poly.pdbx_strand_id
1 'polypeptide(L)'
;MNENDRSRLRWPAGEMDYYRRLALAAAAVTAAAMASVGAASSVPCMYVFGDSLVDNGNNNGMLSLARANYRPYGIDFHEGPPGRFTNGRTMVDFLSDMLGLRPPLLPPYAAAAPADLARGVNFASGASGIRPETGNNLGGHYPLSEQVGHFRTAVGDMTTGTARFRGNATKVAAYLGRCVFFVGMGSNDYLNNYFMSNYYTTAQEYDPAAYASLLLKDYAAQLADLYALGARKFVVAGVGNIGCIPYELARMDNDEQPSDPSTPSSSSDDGDGISISIGAGAGGRSSTRSSENSGGNQKPAVAAGMCNDTINSAVAIYNKGLLSMVKRLNRSAQMRGARFVFLDTVQVGRDLAANAAAHGFTVLDRGCCGVGRNNGQITCLPLQRPCDDRSKYIFWDAFHPTEAANRIYAAKAFNSTSTADAYPINVSQLAAL
;
A
#
# COMPACT_ATOMS: atom_id res chain seq x y z
N MET A 1 -17.76 31.26 -60.27
CA MET A 1 -18.94 31.10 -59.41
C MET A 1 -19.60 32.47 -59.27
N ASN A 2 -20.87 32.57 -59.67
CA ASN A 2 -21.64 33.82 -59.75
C ASN A 2 -21.96 34.41 -58.37
N GLU A 3 -22.13 35.73 -58.32
CA GLU A 3 -22.50 36.59 -57.17
C GLU A 3 -23.84 36.24 -56.47
N ASN A 4 -24.55 35.20 -56.91
CA ASN A 4 -25.84 34.78 -56.35
C ASN A 4 -25.75 33.75 -55.20
N ASP A 5 -24.57 33.43 -54.69
CA ASP A 5 -24.40 32.42 -53.62
C ASP A 5 -23.87 32.99 -52.28
N ARG A 6 -23.82 34.32 -52.13
CA ARG A 6 -23.44 34.99 -50.87
C ARG A 6 -24.62 35.27 -49.93
N SER A 7 -25.84 34.89 -50.30
CA SER A 7 -27.05 35.12 -49.50
C SER A 7 -27.49 33.92 -48.65
N ARG A 8 -26.78 32.79 -48.66
CA ARG A 8 -27.18 31.56 -47.95
C ARG A 8 -26.42 31.24 -46.66
N LEU A 9 -25.61 32.16 -46.15
CA LEU A 9 -24.94 32.04 -44.83
C LEU A 9 -25.21 33.29 -43.97
N ARG A 10 -26.49 33.62 -43.78
CA ARG A 10 -26.91 34.53 -42.71
C ARG A 10 -27.69 33.73 -41.69
N TRP A 11 -27.03 33.38 -40.59
CA TRP A 11 -27.71 32.86 -39.40
C TRP A 11 -28.70 33.93 -38.89
N PRO A 12 -29.96 33.56 -38.59
CA PRO A 12 -30.90 34.44 -37.92
C PRO A 12 -30.27 35.01 -36.65
N ALA A 13 -30.36 36.32 -36.43
CA ALA A 13 -29.70 37.00 -35.31
C ALA A 13 -30.06 36.41 -33.93
N GLY A 14 -31.23 35.77 -33.80
CA GLY A 14 -31.65 35.06 -32.58
C GLY A 14 -30.94 33.74 -32.32
N GLU A 15 -30.50 33.03 -33.35
CA GLU A 15 -29.79 31.74 -33.20
C GLU A 15 -28.36 31.96 -32.70
N MET A 16 -27.69 33.01 -33.17
CA MET A 16 -26.35 33.39 -32.70
C MET A 16 -26.34 33.79 -31.23
N ASP A 17 -27.41 34.43 -30.73
CA ASP A 17 -27.52 34.78 -29.30
C ASP A 17 -27.78 33.53 -28.44
N TYR A 18 -28.56 32.57 -28.95
CA TYR A 18 -28.76 31.26 -28.31
C TYR A 18 -27.45 30.47 -28.19
N TYR A 19 -26.66 30.36 -29.27
CA TYR A 19 -25.36 29.67 -29.23
C TYR A 19 -24.31 30.40 -28.38
N ARG A 20 -24.33 31.73 -28.33
CA ARG A 20 -23.46 32.51 -27.43
C ARG A 20 -23.84 32.29 -25.96
N ARG A 21 -25.13 32.27 -25.63
CA ARG A 21 -25.60 31.98 -24.27
C ARG A 21 -25.27 30.54 -23.85
N LEU A 22 -25.41 29.57 -24.76
CA LEU A 22 -24.97 28.18 -24.52
C LEU A 22 -23.46 28.08 -24.32
N ALA A 23 -22.65 28.77 -25.14
CA ALA A 23 -21.20 28.77 -24.99
C ALA A 23 -20.76 29.46 -23.69
N LEU A 24 -21.40 30.56 -23.29
CA LEU A 24 -21.15 31.24 -22.02
C LEU A 24 -21.61 30.40 -20.82
N ALA A 25 -22.75 29.73 -20.92
CA ALA A 25 -23.24 28.82 -19.88
C ALA A 25 -22.31 27.59 -19.74
N ALA A 26 -21.88 27.00 -20.86
CA ALA A 26 -20.90 25.91 -20.85
C ALA A 26 -19.56 26.37 -20.25
N ALA A 27 -19.06 27.54 -20.65
CA ALA A 27 -17.85 28.14 -20.10
C ALA A 27 -17.97 28.41 -18.59
N ALA A 28 -19.11 28.94 -18.14
CA ALA A 28 -19.40 29.18 -16.73
C ALA A 28 -19.54 27.87 -15.93
N VAL A 29 -20.10 26.81 -16.51
CA VAL A 29 -20.16 25.47 -15.91
C VAL A 29 -18.76 24.85 -15.80
N THR A 30 -17.90 24.98 -16.81
CA THR A 30 -16.48 24.58 -16.68
C THR A 30 -15.72 25.41 -15.67
N ALA A 31 -15.96 26.73 -15.58
CA ALA A 31 -15.32 27.59 -14.60
C ALA A 31 -15.79 27.27 -13.16
N ALA A 32 -17.07 26.97 -12.97
CA ALA A 32 -17.62 26.51 -11.69
C ALA A 32 -17.15 25.11 -11.31
N ALA A 33 -16.97 24.21 -12.29
CA ALA A 33 -16.37 22.89 -12.08
C ALA A 33 -14.86 22.95 -11.79
N MET A 34 -14.16 23.99 -12.26
CA MET A 34 -12.76 24.26 -11.91
C MET A 34 -12.63 25.00 -10.56
N ALA A 35 -13.63 25.78 -10.17
CA ALA A 35 -13.65 26.52 -8.90
C ALA A 35 -13.96 25.65 -7.67
N SER A 36 -14.37 24.38 -7.86
CA SER A 36 -14.61 23.43 -6.77
C SER A 36 -13.42 22.50 -6.49
N VAL A 37 -12.32 22.61 -7.25
CA VAL A 37 -11.03 22.02 -6.86
C VAL A 37 -10.39 22.98 -5.86
N GLY A 38 -10.76 22.83 -4.58
CA GLY A 38 -10.11 23.55 -3.49
C GLY A 38 -8.59 23.41 -3.64
N ALA A 39 -7.88 24.54 -3.55
CA ALA A 39 -6.42 24.56 -3.62
C ALA A 39 -5.87 23.44 -2.71
N ALA A 40 -5.15 22.48 -3.31
CA ALA A 40 -4.57 21.37 -2.57
C ALA A 40 -3.76 21.96 -1.40
N SER A 41 -4.16 21.65 -0.17
CA SER A 41 -3.50 22.19 1.01
C SER A 41 -2.08 21.64 1.08
N SER A 42 -1.09 22.44 0.68
CA SER A 42 0.32 22.06 0.73
C SER A 42 0.77 21.90 2.18
N VAL A 43 1.36 20.76 2.53
CA VAL A 43 2.00 20.56 3.83
C VAL A 43 3.50 20.82 3.70
N PRO A 44 4.19 21.26 4.77
CA PRO A 44 5.61 21.56 4.67
C PRO A 44 6.50 20.31 4.67
N CYS A 45 6.00 19.20 5.23
CA CYS A 45 6.72 17.93 5.19
C CYS A 45 5.83 16.70 5.30
N MET A 46 6.38 15.56 4.90
CA MET A 46 5.81 14.23 5.08
C MET A 46 6.87 13.24 5.53
N TYR A 47 6.59 12.44 6.55
CA TYR A 47 7.45 11.34 6.99
C TYR A 47 6.73 10.02 6.84
N VAL A 48 7.46 9.01 6.36
CA VAL A 48 6.89 7.69 6.02
C VAL A 48 7.55 6.62 6.86
N PHE A 49 6.73 5.74 7.42
CA PHE A 49 7.11 4.58 8.21
C PHE A 49 6.32 3.38 7.70
N GLY A 50 6.95 2.22 7.64
CA GLY A 50 6.26 1.03 7.17
C GLY A 50 7.15 -0.08 6.67
N ASP A 51 6.56 -0.94 5.85
CA ASP A 51 7.21 -2.11 5.27
C ASP A 51 7.54 -1.92 3.77
N SER A 52 7.74 -3.03 3.04
CA SER A 52 8.06 -3.05 1.62
C SER A 52 7.00 -2.39 0.72
N LEU A 53 5.75 -2.23 1.18
CA LEU A 53 4.71 -1.54 0.41
C LEU A 53 5.00 -0.05 0.22
N VAL A 54 5.84 0.52 1.10
CA VAL A 54 6.17 1.94 1.09
C VAL A 54 7.67 2.22 1.18
N ASP A 55 8.53 1.21 1.26
CA ASP A 55 9.99 1.37 1.17
C ASP A 55 10.41 1.93 -0.20
N ASN A 56 11.36 2.86 -0.16
CA ASN A 56 11.93 3.53 -1.32
C ASN A 56 13.45 3.36 -1.45
N GLY A 57 14.05 2.45 -0.68
CA GLY A 57 15.45 2.04 -0.81
C GLY A 57 16.24 1.94 0.50
N ASN A 58 15.61 1.91 1.68
CA ASN A 58 16.33 1.75 2.94
C ASN A 58 17.03 0.37 3.04
N ASN A 59 16.46 -0.65 2.39
CA ASN A 59 17.05 -1.99 2.36
C ASN A 59 18.25 -2.14 1.40
N ASN A 60 18.55 -1.15 0.55
CA ASN A 60 19.52 -1.30 -0.54
C ASN A 60 20.94 -1.64 -0.08
N GLY A 61 21.35 -1.11 1.08
CA GLY A 61 22.67 -1.33 1.68
C GLY A 61 22.73 -2.49 2.68
N MET A 62 21.63 -3.23 2.87
CA MET A 62 21.54 -4.29 3.88
C MET A 62 21.82 -5.67 3.29
N LEU A 63 22.35 -6.56 4.13
CA LEU A 63 22.35 -7.99 3.84
C LEU A 63 20.95 -8.56 4.11
N SER A 64 20.10 -8.53 3.09
CA SER A 64 18.69 -8.88 3.18
C SER A 64 18.20 -9.57 1.91
N LEU A 65 17.28 -10.51 2.05
CA LEU A 65 16.47 -11.05 0.95
C LEU A 65 15.35 -10.09 0.56
N ALA A 66 14.92 -9.21 1.46
CA ALA A 66 13.95 -8.17 1.18
C ALA A 66 14.65 -6.95 0.55
N ARG A 67 15.06 -7.08 -0.71
CA ARG A 67 15.63 -5.99 -1.52
C ARG A 67 14.95 -5.89 -2.88
N ALA A 68 14.82 -4.66 -3.38
CA ALA A 68 14.25 -4.34 -4.69
C ALA A 68 15.14 -3.36 -5.48
N ASN A 69 16.46 -3.40 -5.25
CA ASN A 69 17.46 -2.56 -5.93
C ASN A 69 18.04 -3.20 -7.19
N TYR A 70 17.25 -4.02 -7.88
CA TYR A 70 17.63 -4.70 -9.11
C TYR A 70 16.46 -4.74 -10.09
N ARG A 71 16.76 -4.77 -11.40
CA ARG A 71 15.72 -4.93 -12.43
C ARG A 71 15.05 -6.31 -12.30
N PRO A 72 13.72 -6.41 -12.50
CA PRO A 72 12.85 -5.40 -13.11
C PRO A 72 12.19 -4.42 -12.12
N TYR A 73 12.50 -4.43 -10.83
CA TYR A 73 11.97 -3.41 -9.92
C TYR A 73 12.37 -2.00 -10.37
N GLY A 74 11.46 -1.05 -10.23
CA GLY A 74 11.68 0.33 -10.66
C GLY A 74 11.93 0.50 -12.16
N ILE A 75 11.51 -0.45 -13.02
CA ILE A 75 11.67 -0.35 -14.49
C ILE A 75 11.09 0.94 -15.09
N ASP A 76 10.15 1.59 -14.40
CA ASP A 76 9.53 2.85 -14.81
C ASP A 76 10.26 4.10 -14.34
N PHE A 77 11.32 3.94 -13.52
CA PHE A 77 12.24 5.03 -13.23
C PHE A 77 13.35 5.06 -14.27
N HIS A 78 13.58 6.25 -14.84
CA HIS A 78 14.66 6.47 -15.80
C HIS A 78 16.04 6.26 -15.17
N GLU A 79 16.17 6.53 -13.87
CA GLU A 79 17.40 6.47 -13.08
C GLU A 79 17.78 5.05 -12.64
N GLY A 80 16.91 4.06 -12.88
CA GLY A 80 17.13 2.66 -12.46
C GLY A 80 16.41 2.27 -11.16
N PRO A 81 16.63 1.04 -10.67
CA PRO A 81 15.86 0.46 -9.57
C PRO A 81 16.12 1.22 -8.25
N PRO A 82 15.16 1.98 -7.71
CA PRO A 82 15.42 2.81 -6.55
C PRO A 82 15.37 2.03 -5.23
N GLY A 83 14.92 0.77 -5.24
CA GLY A 83 14.63 -0.02 -4.03
C GLY A 83 13.15 -0.05 -3.64
N ARG A 84 12.25 0.39 -4.55
CA ARG A 84 10.80 0.25 -4.39
C ARG A 84 10.35 -1.13 -4.85
N PHE A 85 9.54 -1.82 -4.06
CA PHE A 85 9.01 -3.15 -4.36
C PHE A 85 7.86 -3.11 -5.38
N THR A 86 8.04 -2.39 -6.48
CA THR A 86 7.05 -2.26 -7.56
C THR A 86 7.77 -1.89 -8.87
N ASN A 87 7.03 -1.75 -9.97
CA ASN A 87 7.59 -1.26 -11.24
C ASN A 87 7.95 0.23 -11.24
N GLY A 88 7.31 1.04 -10.39
CA GLY A 88 7.44 2.50 -10.39
C GLY A 88 7.16 3.11 -9.01
N ARG A 89 6.31 4.13 -8.95
CA ARG A 89 5.96 4.81 -7.69
C ARG A 89 5.10 3.96 -6.76
N THR A 90 5.34 4.09 -5.46
CA THR A 90 4.48 3.54 -4.40
C THR A 90 3.33 4.49 -4.08
N MET A 91 2.36 4.05 -3.29
CA MET A 91 1.25 4.88 -2.83
C MET A 91 1.74 6.19 -2.15
N VAL A 92 2.78 6.12 -1.32
CA VAL A 92 3.29 7.28 -0.58
C VAL A 92 4.02 8.28 -1.47
N ASP A 93 4.59 7.86 -2.59
CA ASP A 93 5.16 8.77 -3.59
C ASP A 93 4.07 9.63 -4.24
N PHE A 94 2.93 9.01 -4.58
CA PHE A 94 1.77 9.73 -5.10
C PHE A 94 1.17 10.66 -4.04
N LEU A 95 1.06 10.22 -2.79
CA LEU A 95 0.59 11.08 -1.70
C LEU A 95 1.49 12.28 -1.49
N SER A 96 2.82 12.09 -1.50
CA SER A 96 3.79 13.19 -1.38
C SER A 96 3.63 14.23 -2.51
N ASP A 97 3.40 13.77 -3.75
CA ASP A 97 3.12 14.65 -4.89
C ASP A 97 1.78 15.41 -4.72
N MET A 98 0.71 14.71 -4.35
CA MET A 98 -0.63 15.28 -4.12
C MET A 98 -0.65 16.28 -2.95
N LEU A 99 0.20 16.06 -1.95
CA LEU A 99 0.44 16.96 -0.82
C LEU A 99 1.27 18.21 -1.18
N GLY A 100 1.70 18.32 -2.44
CA GLY A 100 2.43 19.48 -2.97
C GLY A 100 3.91 19.53 -2.61
N LEU A 101 4.50 18.42 -2.14
CA LEU A 101 5.92 18.39 -1.82
C LEU A 101 6.77 18.43 -3.09
N ARG A 102 7.84 19.23 -3.06
CA ARG A 102 8.77 19.38 -4.19
C ARG A 102 10.22 19.25 -3.71
N PRO A 103 11.03 18.36 -4.30
CA PRO A 103 10.66 17.35 -5.31
C PRO A 103 9.62 16.34 -4.76
N PRO A 104 8.79 15.71 -5.61
CA PRO A 104 7.67 14.88 -5.15
C PRO A 104 8.12 13.58 -4.47
N LEU A 105 9.29 13.04 -4.81
CA LEU A 105 9.80 11.82 -4.19
C LEU A 105 10.59 12.16 -2.92
N LEU A 106 10.26 11.49 -1.81
CA LEU A 106 11.06 11.55 -0.59
C LEU A 106 12.30 10.66 -0.76
N PRO A 107 13.47 11.04 -0.20
CA PRO A 107 14.63 10.14 -0.14
C PRO A 107 14.42 9.05 0.92
N PRO A 108 15.03 7.86 0.77
CA PRO A 108 15.15 6.91 1.87
C PRO A 108 16.06 7.50 2.95
N TYR A 109 15.80 7.21 4.22
CA TYR A 109 16.63 7.65 5.33
C TYR A 109 18.09 7.26 5.15
N ALA A 110 18.35 6.05 4.65
CA ALA A 110 19.71 5.55 4.39
C ALA A 110 20.52 6.41 3.38
N ALA A 111 19.87 7.26 2.57
CA ALA A 111 20.53 8.14 1.62
C ALA A 111 20.15 9.62 1.77
N ALA A 112 19.44 9.99 2.85
CA ALA A 112 18.96 11.35 3.05
C ALA A 112 20.11 12.28 3.47
N ALA A 113 20.18 13.46 2.87
CA ALA A 113 21.07 14.52 3.32
C ALA A 113 20.44 15.32 4.48
N PRO A 114 21.23 16.02 5.31
CA PRO A 114 20.69 16.87 6.38
C PRO A 114 19.66 17.90 5.89
N ALA A 115 19.80 18.39 4.66
CA ALA A 115 18.87 19.33 4.04
C ALA A 115 17.50 18.73 3.72
N ASP A 116 17.42 17.41 3.52
CA ASP A 116 16.17 16.70 3.22
C ASP A 116 15.28 16.54 4.44
N LEU A 117 15.88 16.45 5.63
CA LEU A 117 15.18 16.13 6.87
C LEU A 117 13.98 17.06 7.12
N ALA A 118 14.15 18.36 6.87
CA ALA A 118 13.09 19.34 7.09
C ALA A 118 11.92 19.21 6.09
N ARG A 119 12.12 18.63 4.90
CA ARG A 119 11.03 18.40 3.93
C ARG A 119 10.38 17.04 4.12
N GLY A 120 11.10 16.08 4.69
CA GLY A 120 10.57 14.76 4.93
C GLY A 120 11.45 13.65 4.37
N VAL A 121 11.37 12.50 5.04
CA VAL A 121 12.17 11.32 4.75
C VAL A 121 11.30 10.07 4.90
N ASN A 122 11.62 9.05 4.13
CA ASN A 122 11.03 7.74 4.26
C ASN A 122 11.92 6.80 5.06
N PHE A 123 11.41 6.31 6.19
CA PHE A 123 12.07 5.38 7.12
C PHE A 123 11.60 3.93 6.95
N ALA A 124 10.65 3.66 6.04
CA ALA A 124 10.12 2.32 5.83
C ALA A 124 11.20 1.33 5.38
N SER A 125 11.05 0.06 5.74
CA SER A 125 12.02 -0.98 5.46
C SER A 125 11.33 -2.28 5.07
N GLY A 126 11.72 -2.89 3.95
CA GLY A 126 11.22 -4.19 3.53
C GLY A 126 11.39 -5.27 4.61
N ALA A 127 10.44 -6.21 4.69
CA ALA A 127 10.30 -7.22 5.76
C ALA A 127 9.91 -6.70 7.16
N SER A 128 9.89 -5.38 7.39
CA SER A 128 9.60 -4.82 8.72
C SER A 128 8.23 -5.22 9.27
N GLY A 129 8.19 -5.54 10.56
CA GLY A 129 6.98 -5.63 11.37
C GLY A 129 6.87 -4.55 12.44
N ILE A 130 5.74 -4.60 13.16
CA ILE A 130 5.54 -3.84 14.41
C ILE A 130 6.47 -4.38 15.49
N ARG A 131 6.63 -5.71 15.51
CA ARG A 131 7.45 -6.44 16.47
C ARG A 131 8.89 -6.58 15.95
N PRO A 132 9.92 -6.50 16.83
CA PRO A 132 11.32 -6.62 16.41
C PRO A 132 11.70 -7.95 15.75
N GLU A 133 11.02 -9.03 16.11
CA GLU A 133 11.30 -10.39 15.61
C GLU A 133 10.73 -10.67 14.20
N THR A 134 9.68 -9.95 13.81
CA THR A 134 8.98 -10.13 12.54
C THR A 134 9.91 -9.86 11.37
N GLY A 135 10.00 -10.79 10.40
CA GLY A 135 10.81 -10.60 9.19
C GLY A 135 12.29 -10.99 9.31
N ASN A 136 12.77 -11.39 10.50
CA ASN A 136 14.16 -11.86 10.70
C ASN A 136 14.58 -13.01 9.77
N ASN A 137 13.63 -13.85 9.33
CA ASN A 137 13.88 -14.90 8.35
C ASN A 137 14.37 -14.37 6.98
N LEU A 138 14.18 -13.09 6.69
CA LEU A 138 14.60 -12.43 5.45
C LEU A 138 15.92 -11.65 5.60
N GLY A 139 16.56 -11.66 6.77
CA GLY A 139 17.82 -10.96 7.03
C GLY A 139 17.61 -9.53 7.55
N GLY A 140 18.58 -8.65 7.30
CA GLY A 140 18.60 -7.28 7.84
C GLY A 140 17.40 -6.45 7.38
N HIS A 141 16.77 -5.75 8.32
CA HIS A 141 15.68 -4.80 8.11
C HIS A 141 15.52 -3.93 9.37
N TYR A 142 14.74 -2.86 9.29
CA TYR A 142 14.45 -1.98 10.42
C TYR A 142 13.00 -2.18 10.91
N PRO A 143 12.75 -2.85 12.06
CA PRO A 143 11.41 -2.93 12.64
C PRO A 143 10.87 -1.55 13.01
N LEU A 144 9.55 -1.40 13.21
CA LEU A 144 8.93 -0.07 13.45
C LEU A 144 9.60 0.70 14.60
N SER A 145 9.98 0.02 15.68
CA SER A 145 10.69 0.63 16.82
C SER A 145 12.02 1.28 16.40
N GLU A 146 12.77 0.66 15.50
CA GLU A 146 14.02 1.19 14.98
C GLU A 146 13.78 2.34 13.99
N GLN A 147 12.75 2.25 13.16
CA GLN A 147 12.33 3.38 12.29
C GLN A 147 11.96 4.61 13.12
N VAL A 148 11.26 4.44 14.25
CA VAL A 148 10.98 5.52 15.21
C VAL A 148 12.27 6.05 15.84
N GLY A 149 13.23 5.18 16.13
CA GLY A 149 14.59 5.56 16.57
C GLY A 149 15.33 6.43 15.55
N HIS A 150 15.31 6.05 14.27
CA HIS A 150 15.88 6.83 13.18
C HIS A 150 15.21 8.20 13.05
N PHE A 151 13.89 8.27 13.21
CA PHE A 151 13.19 9.55 13.22
C PHE A 151 13.61 10.42 14.42
N ARG A 152 13.77 9.83 15.63
CA ARG A 152 14.30 10.55 16.80
C ARG A 152 15.68 11.16 16.52
N THR A 153 16.57 10.41 15.87
CA THR A 153 17.88 10.90 15.43
C THR A 153 17.73 12.05 14.44
N ALA A 154 16.90 11.89 13.40
CA ALA A 154 16.64 12.93 12.42
C ALA A 154 16.07 14.23 13.04
N VAL A 155 15.23 14.11 14.08
CA VAL A 155 14.73 15.27 14.84
C VAL A 155 15.86 15.97 15.58
N GLY A 156 16.79 15.22 16.17
CA GLY A 156 18.03 15.76 16.76
C GLY A 156 18.86 16.54 15.74
N ASP A 157 19.11 15.93 14.58
CA ASP A 157 19.91 16.53 13.49
C ASP A 157 19.23 17.77 12.90
N MET A 158 17.91 17.78 12.77
CA MET A 158 17.16 18.97 12.37
C MET A 158 17.34 20.10 13.40
N THR A 159 17.25 19.76 14.68
CA THR A 159 17.36 20.73 15.78
C THR A 159 18.70 21.43 15.76
N THR A 160 19.80 20.68 15.61
CA THR A 160 21.17 21.19 15.69
C THR A 160 21.71 21.69 14.35
N GLY A 161 21.42 20.97 13.25
CA GLY A 161 22.04 21.17 11.94
C GLY A 161 21.28 22.11 11.00
N THR A 162 20.02 22.42 11.26
CA THR A 162 19.25 23.31 10.37
C THR A 162 19.19 24.73 10.92
N ALA A 163 19.79 25.69 10.21
CA ALA A 163 19.82 27.11 10.57
C ALA A 163 18.43 27.72 10.83
N ARG A 164 17.40 27.14 10.20
CA ARG A 164 15.98 27.44 10.43
C ARG A 164 15.56 27.28 11.89
N PHE A 165 16.04 26.24 12.57
CA PHE A 165 15.59 25.89 13.91
C PHE A 165 16.49 26.45 15.02
N ARG A 166 17.74 26.80 14.70
CA ARG A 166 18.69 27.47 15.62
C ARG A 166 18.80 26.76 16.98
N GLY A 167 18.86 25.42 16.99
CA GLY A 167 18.94 24.64 18.23
C GLY A 167 17.63 24.56 19.03
N ASN A 168 16.51 25.08 18.53
CA ASN A 168 15.28 25.17 19.30
C ASN A 168 14.34 23.98 19.02
N ALA A 169 14.34 23.02 19.94
CA ALA A 169 13.49 21.83 19.87
C ALA A 169 11.98 22.16 19.81
N THR A 170 11.52 23.21 20.50
CA THR A 170 10.12 23.65 20.45
C THR A 170 9.72 24.11 19.05
N LYS A 171 10.60 24.80 18.32
CA LYS A 171 10.36 25.20 16.93
C LYS A 171 10.32 24.00 15.99
N VAL A 172 11.14 22.98 16.24
CA VAL A 172 11.10 21.72 15.48
C VAL A 172 9.77 21.01 15.73
N ALA A 173 9.37 20.82 16.99
CA ALA A 173 8.09 20.19 17.33
C ALA A 173 6.88 20.94 16.73
N ALA A 174 6.86 22.28 16.82
CA ALA A 174 5.81 23.10 16.20
C ALA A 174 5.79 22.99 14.67
N TYR A 175 6.95 22.79 14.05
CA TYR A 175 7.05 22.54 12.62
C TYR A 175 6.51 21.17 12.23
N LEU A 176 6.97 20.12 12.92
CA LEU A 176 6.53 18.74 12.72
C LEU A 176 5.03 18.57 12.91
N GLY A 177 4.42 19.35 13.82
CA GLY A 177 2.97 19.36 14.01
C GLY A 177 2.15 19.74 12.78
N ARG A 178 2.77 20.37 11.77
CA ARG A 178 2.11 20.70 10.49
C ARG A 178 2.29 19.64 9.41
N CYS A 179 3.16 18.68 9.63
CA CYS A 179 3.55 17.65 8.67
C CYS A 179 2.68 16.41 8.78
N VAL A 180 2.62 15.64 7.69
CA VAL A 180 1.88 14.38 7.61
C VAL A 180 2.80 13.20 7.93
N PHE A 181 2.33 12.28 8.75
CA PHE A 181 3.05 11.07 9.15
C PHE A 181 2.28 9.87 8.63
N PHE A 182 2.79 9.21 7.60
CA PHE A 182 2.21 7.96 7.10
C PHE A 182 2.85 6.79 7.83
N VAL A 183 2.03 5.88 8.36
CA VAL A 183 2.48 4.64 9.01
C VAL A 183 1.62 3.49 8.51
N GLY A 184 2.25 2.53 7.81
CA GLY A 184 1.60 1.32 7.31
C GLY A 184 2.37 0.08 7.76
N MET A 185 1.80 -0.69 8.68
CA MET A 185 2.45 -1.83 9.33
C MET A 185 1.45 -2.94 9.63
N GLY A 186 1.95 -4.16 9.81
CA GLY A 186 1.17 -5.33 10.20
C GLY A 186 1.19 -6.48 9.19
N SER A 187 1.51 -6.22 7.92
CA SER A 187 1.47 -7.25 6.87
C SER A 187 2.47 -8.38 7.17
N ASN A 188 3.71 -8.02 7.50
CA ASN A 188 4.76 -8.99 7.83
C ASN A 188 4.53 -9.68 9.16
N ASP A 189 3.84 -9.05 10.12
CA ASP A 189 3.52 -9.69 11.39
C ASP A 189 2.61 -10.92 11.19
N TYR A 190 1.85 -10.96 10.09
CA TYR A 190 1.12 -12.15 9.66
C TYR A 190 1.89 -13.01 8.66
N LEU A 191 2.45 -12.43 7.59
CA LEU A 191 3.12 -13.15 6.50
C LEU A 191 4.47 -13.76 6.89
N ASN A 192 5.31 -12.98 7.58
CA ASN A 192 6.69 -13.28 7.93
C ASN A 192 6.86 -13.39 9.45
N ASN A 193 5.82 -13.86 10.14
CA ASN A 193 5.83 -14.20 11.56
C ASN A 193 4.69 -15.18 11.92
N TYR A 194 3.47 -14.69 12.16
CA TYR A 194 2.37 -15.50 12.74
C TYR A 194 2.07 -16.78 11.94
N PHE A 195 1.90 -16.69 10.62
CA PHE A 195 1.58 -17.85 9.77
C PHE A 195 2.82 -18.61 9.27
N MET A 196 3.99 -18.33 9.83
CA MET A 196 5.26 -18.94 9.44
C MET A 196 5.81 -19.81 10.57
N SER A 197 5.02 -20.83 10.96
CA SER A 197 5.26 -21.71 12.12
C SER A 197 6.57 -22.51 12.08
N ASN A 198 7.16 -22.70 10.90
CA ASN A 198 8.48 -23.33 10.76
C ASN A 198 9.65 -22.44 11.23
N TYR A 199 9.42 -21.12 11.37
CA TYR A 199 10.43 -20.15 11.76
C TYR A 199 10.09 -19.43 13.07
N TYR A 200 8.81 -19.38 13.45
CA TYR A 200 8.31 -18.62 14.60
C TYR A 200 7.35 -19.44 15.46
N THR A 201 7.44 -19.30 16.78
CA THR A 201 6.55 -19.94 17.75
C THR A 201 5.26 -19.15 18.01
N THR A 202 5.09 -18.01 17.34
CA THR A 202 4.03 -17.03 17.65
C THR A 202 2.62 -17.62 17.60
N ALA A 203 2.29 -18.44 16.59
CA ALA A 203 0.97 -19.08 16.51
C ALA A 203 0.75 -20.19 17.56
N GLN A 204 1.82 -20.69 18.19
CA GLN A 204 1.73 -21.63 19.31
C GLN A 204 1.46 -20.89 20.63
N GLU A 205 1.93 -19.64 20.74
CA GLU A 205 1.82 -18.82 21.94
C GLU A 205 0.54 -17.99 21.98
N TYR A 206 0.00 -17.58 20.82
CA TYR A 206 -1.12 -16.65 20.72
C TYR A 206 -2.17 -17.12 19.72
N ASP A 207 -3.44 -17.07 20.13
CA ASP A 207 -4.54 -17.05 19.17
C ASP A 207 -4.56 -15.72 18.38
N PRO A 208 -5.32 -15.63 17.27
CA PRO A 208 -5.32 -14.43 16.43
C PRO A 208 -5.74 -13.14 17.16
N ALA A 209 -6.63 -13.22 18.15
CA ALA A 209 -7.12 -12.06 18.89
C ALA A 209 -6.11 -11.58 19.93
N ALA A 210 -5.45 -12.51 20.62
CA ALA A 210 -4.36 -12.24 21.54
C ALA A 210 -3.17 -11.60 20.81
N TYR A 211 -2.80 -12.15 19.64
CA TYR A 211 -1.71 -11.60 18.83
C TYR A 211 -2.04 -10.21 18.29
N ALA A 212 -3.25 -10.01 17.72
CA ALA A 212 -3.68 -8.68 17.28
C ALA A 212 -3.66 -7.66 18.43
N SER A 213 -4.05 -8.07 19.65
CA SER A 213 -4.01 -7.20 20.83
C SER A 213 -2.58 -6.83 21.23
N LEU A 214 -1.64 -7.78 21.14
CA LEU A 214 -0.21 -7.54 21.37
C LEU A 214 0.36 -6.55 20.35
N LEU A 215 0.12 -6.79 19.05
CA LEU A 215 0.57 -5.89 17.98
C LEU A 215 0.05 -4.46 18.19
N LEU A 216 -1.24 -4.30 18.50
CA LEU A 216 -1.86 -2.99 18.65
C LEU A 216 -1.40 -2.26 19.91
N LYS A 217 -1.00 -2.98 20.96
CA LYS A 217 -0.39 -2.38 22.16
C LYS A 217 0.95 -1.74 21.80
N ASP A 218 1.81 -2.46 21.10
CA ASP A 218 3.13 -1.97 20.72
C ASP A 218 3.03 -0.86 19.67
N TYR A 219 2.13 -1.02 18.70
CA TYR A 219 1.89 -0.02 17.67
C TYR A 219 1.38 1.29 18.28
N ALA A 220 0.47 1.24 19.26
CA ALA A 220 0.02 2.43 19.98
C ALA A 220 1.18 3.15 20.69
N ALA A 221 2.10 2.41 21.31
CA ALA A 221 3.26 2.97 21.98
C ALA A 221 4.23 3.63 20.98
N GLN A 222 4.51 3.00 19.85
CA GLN A 222 5.36 3.54 18.79
C GLN A 222 4.76 4.82 18.17
N LEU A 223 3.43 4.88 17.99
CA LEU A 223 2.76 6.12 17.57
C LEU A 223 2.82 7.22 18.65
N ALA A 224 2.77 6.85 19.94
CA ALA A 224 2.97 7.79 21.04
C ALA A 224 4.39 8.36 21.08
N ASP A 225 5.39 7.57 20.74
CA ASP A 225 6.77 8.04 20.60
C ASP A 225 6.91 9.07 19.46
N LEU A 226 6.32 8.81 18.29
CA LEU A 226 6.27 9.80 17.20
C LEU A 226 5.56 11.09 17.63
N TYR A 227 4.45 10.97 18.36
CA TYR A 227 3.73 12.12 18.91
C TYR A 227 4.59 12.92 19.91
N ALA A 228 5.35 12.23 20.77
CA ALA A 228 6.27 12.86 21.71
C ALA A 228 7.38 13.66 21.00
N LEU A 229 7.75 13.24 19.79
CA LEU A 229 8.72 13.94 18.92
C LEU A 229 8.12 15.11 18.13
N GLY A 230 6.80 15.35 18.22
CA GLY A 230 6.13 16.50 17.60
C GLY A 230 5.15 16.16 16.48
N ALA A 231 4.99 14.88 16.12
CA ALA A 231 4.01 14.47 15.12
C ALA A 231 2.57 14.74 15.57
N ARG A 232 1.72 15.28 14.68
CA ARG A 232 0.31 15.57 15.01
C ARG A 232 -0.69 15.08 13.96
N LYS A 233 -0.31 14.93 12.69
CA LYS A 233 -1.21 14.47 11.63
C LYS A 233 -0.78 13.09 11.15
N PHE A 234 -1.50 12.06 11.59
CA PHE A 234 -1.17 10.67 11.31
C PHE A 234 -2.12 10.07 10.29
N VAL A 235 -1.55 9.36 9.32
CA VAL A 235 -2.26 8.48 8.39
C VAL A 235 -1.80 7.06 8.72
N VAL A 236 -2.73 6.25 9.24
CA VAL A 236 -2.48 4.89 9.69
C VAL A 236 -3.18 3.94 8.73
N ALA A 237 -2.42 3.21 7.92
CA ALA A 237 -2.96 2.27 6.95
C ALA A 237 -3.25 0.91 7.61
N GLY A 238 -4.45 0.38 7.37
CA GLY A 238 -4.76 -1.02 7.68
C GLY A 238 -4.02 -1.99 6.76
N VAL A 239 -4.10 -3.28 7.10
CA VAL A 239 -3.49 -4.37 6.32
C VAL A 239 -4.49 -4.85 5.28
N GLY A 240 -4.07 -4.99 4.02
CA GLY A 240 -4.95 -5.48 2.94
C GLY A 240 -5.31 -6.96 3.11
N ASN A 241 -6.14 -7.51 2.22
CA ASN A 241 -6.46 -8.94 2.23
C ASN A 241 -5.24 -9.79 1.79
N ILE A 242 -4.40 -10.15 2.76
CA ILE A 242 -3.20 -10.97 2.55
C ILE A 242 -3.57 -12.29 1.87
N GLY A 243 -4.66 -12.95 2.29
CA GLY A 243 -5.09 -14.22 1.71
C GLY A 243 -5.45 -14.16 0.23
N CYS A 244 -5.53 -12.97 -0.37
CA CYS A 244 -5.83 -12.77 -1.78
C CYS A 244 -4.63 -12.35 -2.63
N ILE A 245 -3.42 -12.23 -2.04
CA ILE A 245 -2.22 -11.88 -2.82
C ILE A 245 -1.72 -13.10 -3.61
N PRO A 246 -1.00 -12.90 -4.72
CA PRO A 246 -0.55 -14.01 -5.55
C PRO A 246 0.26 -15.08 -4.80
N TYR A 247 1.05 -14.70 -3.80
CA TYR A 247 1.80 -15.63 -2.94
C TYR A 247 0.92 -16.66 -2.22
N GLU A 248 -0.22 -16.22 -1.67
CA GLU A 248 -1.18 -17.08 -0.98
C GLU A 248 -1.99 -17.89 -1.98
N LEU A 249 -2.45 -17.27 -3.06
CA LEU A 249 -3.18 -17.97 -4.14
C LEU A 249 -2.36 -19.10 -4.77
N ALA A 250 -1.04 -18.93 -4.84
CA ALA A 250 -0.12 -19.94 -5.36
C ALA A 250 0.04 -21.16 -4.44
N ARG A 251 -0.37 -21.06 -3.16
CA ARG A 251 -0.26 -22.10 -2.13
C ARG A 251 -1.60 -22.77 -1.81
N MET A 252 -2.70 -22.24 -2.33
CA MET A 252 -4.03 -22.82 -2.14
C MET A 252 -4.26 -23.94 -3.16
N ASP A 253 -4.13 -25.20 -2.75
CA ASP A 253 -4.59 -26.35 -3.52
C ASP A 253 -6.03 -26.73 -3.15
N ASN A 254 -6.82 -27.19 -4.14
CA ASN A 254 -8.25 -27.51 -4.01
C ASN A 254 -8.57 -28.73 -3.12
N ASP A 255 -7.59 -29.29 -2.39
CA ASP A 255 -7.72 -30.54 -1.61
C ASP A 255 -7.49 -30.37 -0.10
N GLU A 256 -7.20 -29.16 0.40
CA GLU A 256 -7.21 -28.85 1.84
C GLU A 256 -8.20 -27.71 2.12
N GLN A 257 -9.48 -28.03 1.99
CA GLN A 257 -10.48 -27.35 2.80
C GLN A 257 -10.14 -27.69 4.26
N PRO A 258 -9.83 -26.73 5.14
CA PRO A 258 -9.50 -27.04 6.53
C PRO A 258 -10.68 -27.78 7.13
N SER A 259 -10.45 -29.02 7.57
CA SER A 259 -11.45 -29.77 8.30
C SER A 259 -11.88 -28.96 9.52
N ASP A 260 -13.19 -28.74 9.62
CA ASP A 260 -13.91 -28.17 10.74
C ASP A 260 -13.31 -28.62 12.10
N PRO A 261 -12.96 -27.70 13.03
CA PRO A 261 -12.39 -28.06 14.33
C PRO A 261 -13.35 -28.84 15.24
N SER A 262 -14.60 -29.11 14.81
CA SER A 262 -15.59 -29.82 15.62
C SER A 262 -15.67 -31.34 15.40
N THR A 263 -14.71 -31.95 14.70
CA THR A 263 -14.65 -33.42 14.56
C THR A 263 -13.45 -34.03 15.31
N PRO A 264 -13.67 -34.96 16.26
CA PRO A 264 -12.58 -35.60 16.97
C PRO A 264 -11.88 -36.62 16.05
N SER A 265 -10.61 -36.38 15.73
CA SER A 265 -9.76 -37.30 14.97
C SER A 265 -9.38 -38.51 15.83
N SER A 266 -9.60 -39.70 15.28
CA SER A 266 -9.05 -40.96 15.83
C SER A 266 -7.63 -41.19 15.29
N SER A 267 -6.71 -41.41 16.22
CA SER A 267 -5.39 -42.03 16.17
C SER A 267 -4.75 -42.37 14.81
N SER A 268 -3.50 -41.95 14.60
CA SER A 268 -2.31 -42.82 14.76
C SER A 268 -1.03 -42.03 14.46
N ASP A 269 -0.09 -42.08 15.41
CA ASP A 269 1.32 -41.74 15.20
C ASP A 269 1.95 -42.71 14.20
N ASP A 270 2.74 -42.17 13.27
CA ASP A 270 4.12 -42.60 13.02
C ASP A 270 4.76 -41.62 12.01
N GLY A 271 5.90 -41.05 12.40
CA GLY A 271 6.62 -40.03 11.65
C GLY A 271 7.53 -40.57 10.55
N ASP A 272 7.88 -39.70 9.60
CA ASP A 272 9.25 -39.59 9.09
C ASP A 272 9.41 -38.43 8.07
N GLY A 273 10.47 -37.62 8.31
CA GLY A 273 11.39 -37.12 7.28
C GLY A 273 10.92 -36.18 6.16
N ILE A 274 11.18 -34.88 6.31
CA ILE A 274 11.27 -33.93 5.19
C ILE A 274 12.47 -34.30 4.31
N SER A 275 12.25 -34.62 3.03
CA SER A 275 13.31 -34.74 2.02
C SER A 275 13.21 -33.60 1.00
N ILE A 276 14.30 -32.84 0.88
CA ILE A 276 14.52 -31.84 -0.17
C ILE A 276 15.04 -32.59 -1.39
N SER A 277 14.28 -32.62 -2.48
CA SER A 277 14.74 -33.18 -3.76
C SER A 277 14.65 -32.15 -4.88
N ILE A 278 15.83 -31.72 -5.35
CA ILE A 278 16.05 -31.05 -6.62
C ILE A 278 16.27 -32.16 -7.66
N GLY A 279 15.46 -32.22 -8.72
CA GLY A 279 15.71 -33.21 -9.78
C GLY A 279 14.64 -33.26 -10.86
N ALA A 280 15.08 -33.01 -12.09
CA ALA A 280 14.33 -33.11 -13.34
C ALA A 280 13.86 -34.55 -13.65
N GLY A 281 12.79 -34.69 -14.45
CA GLY A 281 12.44 -35.98 -15.03
C GLY A 281 11.08 -36.03 -15.72
N ALA A 282 11.11 -36.23 -17.03
CA ALA A 282 9.99 -36.33 -17.97
C ALA A 282 8.98 -37.47 -17.71
N GLY A 283 7.76 -37.27 -18.24
CA GLY A 283 7.06 -38.29 -19.03
C GLY A 283 5.83 -38.95 -18.41
N GLY A 284 4.66 -38.75 -19.02
CA GLY A 284 3.47 -39.57 -18.77
C GLY A 284 2.16 -38.95 -19.26
N ARG A 285 1.81 -39.16 -20.53
CA ARG A 285 0.46 -38.88 -21.07
C ARG A 285 -0.57 -39.80 -20.42
N SER A 286 -1.72 -39.25 -20.04
CA SER A 286 -2.99 -39.97 -20.15
C SER A 286 -4.10 -39.01 -20.55
N SER A 287 -4.83 -39.44 -21.58
CA SER A 287 -5.91 -38.75 -22.26
C SER A 287 -7.25 -39.01 -21.57
N THR A 288 -8.01 -37.96 -21.31
CA THR A 288 -9.48 -38.05 -21.32
C THR A 288 -10.05 -36.78 -21.95
N ARG A 289 -11.02 -37.00 -22.83
CA ARG A 289 -11.66 -36.06 -23.73
C ARG A 289 -13.06 -35.86 -23.19
N SER A 290 -13.47 -34.63 -22.91
CA SER A 290 -14.90 -34.29 -22.78
C SER A 290 -15.16 -32.83 -23.10
N SER A 291 -15.71 -32.66 -24.30
CA SER A 291 -16.73 -31.69 -24.76
C SER A 291 -16.61 -30.20 -24.42
N GLU A 292 -16.41 -29.43 -25.49
CA GLU A 292 -16.87 -28.04 -25.64
C GLU A 292 -18.36 -27.92 -25.32
N ASN A 293 -18.74 -26.89 -24.57
CA ASN A 293 -20.04 -26.24 -24.74
C ASN A 293 -19.88 -24.73 -24.58
N SER A 294 -20.47 -24.01 -25.53
CA SER A 294 -20.36 -22.58 -25.76
C SER A 294 -21.31 -21.77 -24.89
N GLY A 295 -20.90 -20.55 -24.54
CA GLY A 295 -21.81 -19.43 -24.27
C GLY A 295 -22.01 -19.07 -22.79
N GLY A 296 -21.45 -17.94 -22.38
CA GLY A 296 -21.76 -17.32 -21.09
C GLY A 296 -20.70 -16.31 -20.67
N ASN A 297 -20.91 -15.05 -21.02
CA ASN A 297 -20.07 -13.92 -20.63
C ASN A 297 -20.16 -13.72 -19.10
N GLN A 298 -19.29 -14.38 -18.33
CA GLN A 298 -19.20 -14.20 -16.87
C GLN A 298 -17.96 -13.38 -16.50
N LYS A 299 -18.27 -12.27 -15.85
CA LYS A 299 -17.42 -11.26 -15.22
C LYS A 299 -16.33 -11.88 -14.34
N PRO A 300 -15.04 -11.55 -14.47
CA PRO A 300 -14.04 -11.99 -13.51
C PRO A 300 -14.07 -11.05 -12.30
N ALA A 301 -15.04 -11.26 -11.41
CA ALA A 301 -14.80 -11.00 -10.00
C ALA A 301 -13.88 -12.12 -9.49
N VAL A 302 -12.95 -11.81 -8.60
CA VAL A 302 -12.28 -12.85 -7.80
C VAL A 302 -13.41 -13.61 -7.09
N ALA A 303 -13.70 -14.83 -7.55
CA ALA A 303 -14.81 -15.63 -7.04
C ALA A 303 -14.65 -15.81 -5.52
N ALA A 304 -15.75 -15.60 -4.78
CA ALA A 304 -15.81 -15.93 -3.37
C ALA A 304 -15.45 -17.42 -3.21
N GLY A 305 -14.38 -17.72 -2.46
CA GLY A 305 -13.80 -19.06 -2.33
C GLY A 305 -12.35 -19.20 -2.83
N MET A 306 -11.73 -18.16 -3.40
CA MET A 306 -10.34 -18.23 -3.88
C MET A 306 -9.27 -17.65 -2.95
N CYS A 307 -9.62 -16.98 -1.85
CA CYS A 307 -8.64 -16.41 -0.92
C CYS A 307 -8.48 -17.25 0.35
N ASN A 308 -7.31 -17.16 1.00
CA ASN A 308 -7.08 -17.81 2.28
C ASN A 308 -7.83 -17.08 3.41
N ASP A 309 -9.00 -17.62 3.76
CA ASP A 309 -9.90 -17.02 4.75
C ASP A 309 -9.37 -17.11 6.20
N THR A 310 -8.53 -18.08 6.52
CA THR A 310 -7.86 -18.18 7.83
C THR A 310 -6.98 -16.95 8.05
N ILE A 311 -6.17 -16.60 7.05
CA ILE A 311 -5.31 -15.40 7.12
C ILE A 311 -6.16 -14.14 7.12
N ASN A 312 -7.14 -14.02 6.21
CA ASN A 312 -7.99 -12.83 6.14
C ASN A 312 -8.80 -12.61 7.42
N SER A 313 -9.22 -13.67 8.11
CA SER A 313 -9.93 -13.58 9.39
C SER A 313 -9.04 -13.01 10.50
N ALA A 314 -7.78 -13.45 10.59
CA ALA A 314 -6.82 -12.89 11.54
C ALA A 314 -6.53 -11.41 11.26
N VAL A 315 -6.31 -11.06 9.99
CA VAL A 315 -6.12 -9.66 9.54
C VAL A 315 -7.35 -8.80 9.83
N ALA A 316 -8.56 -9.33 9.66
CA ALA A 316 -9.80 -8.60 9.96
C ALA A 316 -9.92 -8.26 11.46
N ILE A 317 -9.51 -9.17 12.36
CA ILE A 317 -9.45 -8.89 13.81
C ILE A 317 -8.49 -7.73 14.09
N TYR A 318 -7.29 -7.78 13.50
CA TYR A 318 -6.31 -6.70 13.63
C TYR A 318 -6.84 -5.36 13.12
N ASN A 319 -7.38 -5.30 11.89
CA ASN A 319 -7.88 -4.06 11.31
C ASN A 319 -9.04 -3.45 12.12
N LYS A 320 -9.96 -4.29 12.65
CA LYS A 320 -11.02 -3.84 13.55
C LYS A 320 -10.45 -3.24 14.83
N GLY A 321 -9.41 -3.88 15.38
CA GLY A 321 -8.67 -3.37 16.54
C GLY A 321 -7.92 -2.07 16.24
N LEU A 322 -7.32 -1.95 15.06
CA LEU A 322 -6.59 -0.78 14.57
C LEU A 322 -7.51 0.45 14.42
N LEU A 323 -8.67 0.28 13.80
CA LEU A 323 -9.69 1.31 13.74
C LEU A 323 -10.16 1.73 15.14
N SER A 324 -10.32 0.75 16.05
CA SER A 324 -10.67 1.03 17.45
C SER A 324 -9.57 1.80 18.18
N MET A 325 -8.30 1.49 17.91
CA MET A 325 -7.14 2.23 18.41
C MET A 325 -7.14 3.66 17.89
N VAL A 326 -7.28 3.89 16.59
CA VAL A 326 -7.38 5.24 15.99
C VAL A 326 -8.51 6.04 16.62
N LYS A 327 -9.70 5.44 16.82
CA LYS A 327 -10.83 6.06 17.52
C LYS A 327 -10.48 6.46 18.96
N ARG A 328 -9.76 5.62 19.70
CA ARG A 328 -9.30 5.93 21.07
C ARG A 328 -8.26 7.05 21.07
N LEU A 329 -7.26 6.99 20.19
CA LEU A 329 -6.20 8.01 20.11
C LEU A 329 -6.77 9.40 19.77
N ASN A 330 -7.72 9.49 18.84
CA ASN A 330 -8.39 10.74 18.50
C ASN A 330 -9.21 11.36 19.66
N ARG A 331 -9.61 10.56 20.66
CA ARG A 331 -10.32 11.02 21.86
C ARG A 331 -9.42 11.13 23.10
N SER A 332 -8.17 10.71 23.00
CA SER A 332 -7.27 10.63 24.15
C SER A 332 -6.77 12.01 24.56
N ALA A 333 -6.88 12.33 25.84
CA ALA A 333 -6.28 13.54 26.42
C ALA A 333 -4.74 13.51 26.34
N GLN A 334 -4.13 12.33 26.28
CA GLN A 334 -2.67 12.17 26.17
C GLN A 334 -2.15 12.55 24.77
N MET A 335 -3.01 12.47 23.74
CA MET A 335 -2.68 12.77 22.34
C MET A 335 -3.27 14.13 21.90
N ARG A 336 -3.28 15.12 22.80
CA ARG A 336 -3.94 16.40 22.57
C ARG A 336 -3.41 17.11 21.32
N GLY A 337 -4.32 17.49 20.43
CA GLY A 337 -4.00 18.18 19.18
C GLY A 337 -3.49 17.25 18.08
N ALA A 338 -3.36 15.95 18.33
CA ALA A 338 -3.13 14.97 17.27
C ALA A 338 -4.46 14.58 16.59
N ARG A 339 -4.33 14.20 15.32
CA ARG A 339 -5.40 13.76 14.44
C ARG A 339 -4.91 12.55 13.68
N PHE A 340 -5.65 11.46 13.81
CA PHE A 340 -5.36 10.17 13.19
C PHE A 340 -6.44 9.85 12.16
N VAL A 341 -6.00 9.53 10.95
CA VAL A 341 -6.81 8.97 9.88
C VAL A 341 -6.47 7.50 9.74
N PHE A 342 -7.49 6.63 9.72
CA PHE A 342 -7.38 5.23 9.37
C PHE A 342 -7.70 5.04 7.89
N LEU A 343 -6.85 4.34 7.15
CA LEU A 343 -7.14 3.92 5.77
C LEU A 343 -7.56 2.45 5.77
N ASP A 344 -8.76 2.16 5.29
CA ASP A 344 -9.27 0.78 5.18
C ASP A 344 -8.80 0.16 3.86
N THR A 345 -7.60 -0.41 3.87
CA THR A 345 -6.99 -1.02 2.69
C THR A 345 -7.75 -2.26 2.21
N VAL A 346 -8.51 -2.94 3.08
CA VAL A 346 -9.39 -4.05 2.69
C VAL A 346 -10.56 -3.52 1.87
N GLN A 347 -11.22 -2.46 2.34
CA GLN A 347 -12.32 -1.85 1.60
C GLN A 347 -11.84 -1.31 0.25
N VAL A 348 -10.74 -0.56 0.24
CA VAL A 348 -10.20 0.01 -1.01
C VAL A 348 -9.75 -1.09 -1.98
N GLY A 349 -9.15 -2.18 -1.49
CA GLY A 349 -8.78 -3.33 -2.31
C GLY A 349 -10.00 -4.05 -2.91
N ARG A 350 -11.07 -4.23 -2.13
CA ARG A 350 -12.34 -4.79 -2.62
C ARG A 350 -12.99 -3.91 -3.68
N ASP A 351 -13.04 -2.61 -3.45
CA ASP A 351 -13.53 -1.62 -4.42
C ASP A 351 -12.74 -1.67 -5.72
N LEU A 352 -11.41 -1.74 -5.63
CA LEU A 352 -10.52 -1.83 -6.79
C LEU A 352 -10.78 -3.11 -7.60
N ALA A 353 -10.87 -4.26 -6.93
CA ALA A 353 -11.16 -5.52 -7.59
C ALA A 353 -12.55 -5.53 -8.25
N ALA A 354 -13.57 -5.00 -7.56
CA ALA A 354 -14.94 -4.93 -8.09
C ALA A 354 -15.06 -4.01 -9.32
N ASN A 355 -14.20 -2.98 -9.41
CA ASN A 355 -14.19 -1.99 -10.49
C ASN A 355 -12.93 -2.10 -11.38
N ALA A 356 -12.25 -3.23 -11.37
CA ALA A 356 -10.95 -3.42 -12.01
C ALA A 356 -10.95 -3.03 -13.49
N ALA A 357 -11.97 -3.46 -14.24
CA ALA A 357 -12.12 -3.14 -15.66
C ALA A 357 -12.25 -1.63 -15.93
N ALA A 358 -12.93 -0.88 -15.06
CA ALA A 358 -13.08 0.57 -15.18
C ALA A 358 -11.74 1.32 -14.98
N HIS A 359 -10.82 0.70 -14.23
CA HIS A 359 -9.46 1.19 -14.04
C HIS A 359 -8.45 0.60 -15.04
N GLY A 360 -8.90 -0.23 -15.98
CA GLY A 360 -8.06 -0.84 -17.02
C GLY A 360 -7.36 -2.13 -16.61
N PHE A 361 -7.62 -2.67 -15.42
CA PHE A 361 -7.06 -3.95 -14.98
C PHE A 361 -7.85 -5.12 -15.57
N THR A 362 -7.11 -6.10 -16.06
CA THR A 362 -7.66 -7.39 -16.55
C THR A 362 -7.02 -8.57 -15.83
N VAL A 363 -5.97 -8.35 -15.04
CA VAL A 363 -5.25 -9.38 -14.29
C VAL A 363 -5.19 -9.02 -12.81
N LEU A 364 -5.92 -9.79 -11.99
CA LEU A 364 -6.14 -9.51 -10.57
C LEU A 364 -5.54 -10.56 -9.65
N ASP A 365 -5.20 -11.74 -10.18
CA ASP A 365 -4.88 -12.95 -9.41
C ASP A 365 -3.39 -13.30 -9.42
N ARG A 366 -2.56 -12.60 -10.19
CA ARG A 366 -1.15 -12.93 -10.38
C ARG A 366 -0.27 -11.71 -10.54
N GLY A 367 1.01 -11.87 -10.20
CA GLY A 367 2.04 -10.84 -10.42
C GLY A 367 2.31 -10.62 -11.92
N CYS A 368 2.62 -9.39 -12.30
CA CYS A 368 3.21 -9.08 -13.62
C CYS A 368 4.60 -9.72 -13.78
N CYS A 369 5.28 -9.96 -12.67
CA CYS A 369 6.60 -10.54 -12.58
C CYS A 369 6.64 -11.57 -11.44
N GLY A 370 7.52 -12.57 -11.54
CA GLY A 370 7.57 -13.70 -10.61
C GLY A 370 7.52 -15.04 -11.35
N VAL A 371 7.62 -16.13 -10.59
CA VAL A 371 7.73 -17.49 -11.11
C VAL A 371 6.70 -18.40 -10.44
N GLY A 372 6.23 -19.38 -11.20
CA GLY A 372 5.32 -20.42 -10.72
C GLY A 372 3.84 -20.05 -10.82
N ARG A 373 3.01 -20.81 -10.12
CA ARG A 373 1.57 -20.57 -10.02
C ARG A 373 1.29 -19.13 -9.57
N ASN A 374 0.38 -18.47 -10.27
CA ASN A 374 0.01 -17.06 -10.07
C ASN A 374 1.22 -16.07 -10.10
N ASN A 375 2.38 -16.46 -10.65
CA ASN A 375 3.65 -15.74 -10.48
C ASN A 375 3.94 -15.41 -8.99
N GLY A 376 3.45 -16.25 -8.09
CA GLY A 376 3.41 -15.99 -6.65
C GLY A 376 4.33 -16.89 -5.82
N GLN A 377 4.85 -17.99 -6.38
CA GLN A 377 5.71 -18.90 -5.63
C GLN A 377 7.09 -18.28 -5.34
N ILE A 378 7.62 -17.55 -6.33
CA ILE A 378 8.87 -16.80 -6.22
C ILE A 378 8.62 -15.41 -6.78
N THR A 379 9.05 -14.39 -6.06
CA THR A 379 9.01 -13.00 -6.53
C THR A 379 9.93 -12.78 -7.74
N CYS A 380 9.99 -11.56 -8.26
CA CYS A 380 10.84 -11.20 -9.39
C CYS A 380 12.29 -11.65 -9.22
N LEU A 381 12.81 -12.40 -10.21
CA LEU A 381 14.23 -12.71 -10.29
C LEU A 381 15.01 -11.55 -10.94
N PRO A 382 16.29 -11.36 -10.58
CA PRO A 382 17.14 -10.39 -11.26
C PRO A 382 17.14 -10.57 -12.77
N LEU A 383 16.94 -9.45 -13.48
CA LEU A 383 16.87 -9.38 -14.95
C LEU A 383 15.73 -10.18 -15.60
N GLN A 384 14.76 -10.68 -14.81
CA GLN A 384 13.57 -11.31 -15.36
C GLN A 384 12.78 -10.33 -16.24
N ARG A 385 12.31 -10.79 -17.40
CA ARG A 385 11.36 -10.05 -18.23
C ARG A 385 9.98 -10.07 -17.54
N PRO A 386 9.42 -8.91 -17.13
CA PRO A 386 8.06 -8.84 -16.60
C PRO A 386 7.02 -8.96 -17.73
N CYS A 387 5.75 -8.96 -17.39
CA CYS A 387 4.65 -8.86 -18.33
C CYS A 387 4.78 -7.64 -19.27
N ASP A 388 4.20 -7.72 -20.47
CA ASP A 388 4.35 -6.66 -21.49
C ASP A 388 3.60 -5.37 -21.11
N ASP A 389 2.39 -5.48 -20.56
CA ASP A 389 1.57 -4.33 -20.12
C ASP A 389 1.22 -4.42 -18.63
N ARG A 390 2.11 -3.84 -17.81
CA ARG A 390 1.95 -3.71 -16.35
C ARG A 390 0.74 -2.89 -15.91
N SER A 391 0.15 -2.06 -16.79
CA SER A 391 -1.06 -1.30 -16.45
C SER A 391 -2.30 -2.19 -16.34
N LYS A 392 -2.24 -3.42 -16.86
CA LYS A 392 -3.32 -4.41 -16.78
C LYS A 392 -3.33 -5.22 -15.49
N TYR A 393 -2.28 -5.12 -14.67
CA TYR A 393 -2.07 -5.95 -13.48
C TYR A 393 -2.26 -5.15 -12.20
N ILE A 394 -3.00 -5.70 -11.24
CA ILE A 394 -3.03 -5.14 -9.88
C ILE A 394 -1.70 -5.38 -9.17
N PHE A 395 -1.14 -6.59 -9.30
CA PHE A 395 0.07 -6.99 -8.60
C PHE A 395 1.30 -6.93 -9.50
N TRP A 396 2.37 -6.32 -8.99
CA TRP A 396 3.67 -6.30 -9.62
C TRP A 396 4.37 -7.65 -9.47
N ASP A 397 4.42 -8.17 -8.25
CA ASP A 397 5.02 -9.47 -7.93
C ASP A 397 4.10 -10.31 -7.04
N ALA A 398 4.67 -11.26 -6.29
CA ALA A 398 3.95 -12.17 -5.41
C ALA A 398 3.16 -11.47 -4.27
N PHE A 399 3.52 -10.23 -3.92
CA PHE A 399 2.98 -9.51 -2.77
C PHE A 399 2.52 -8.09 -3.11
N HIS A 400 3.28 -7.39 -3.95
CA HIS A 400 3.23 -5.94 -4.02
C HIS A 400 2.37 -5.44 -5.19
N PRO A 401 1.66 -4.31 -5.04
CA PRO A 401 0.89 -3.70 -6.12
C PRO A 401 1.79 -3.07 -7.20
N THR A 402 1.27 -2.99 -8.43
CA THR A 402 1.87 -2.20 -9.50
C THR A 402 1.76 -0.69 -9.20
N GLU A 403 2.58 0.13 -9.87
CA GLU A 403 2.42 1.58 -9.84
C GLU A 403 0.99 2.02 -10.20
N ALA A 404 0.35 1.33 -11.17
CA ALA A 404 -1.01 1.62 -11.59
C ALA A 404 -2.03 1.42 -10.46
N ALA A 405 -1.89 0.35 -9.68
CA ALA A 405 -2.71 0.11 -8.49
C ALA A 405 -2.37 1.10 -7.36
N ASN A 406 -1.09 1.35 -7.11
CA ASN A 406 -0.61 2.33 -6.12
C ASN A 406 -1.19 3.73 -6.33
N ARG A 407 -1.31 4.17 -7.60
CA ARG A 407 -1.94 5.45 -7.94
C ARG A 407 -3.40 5.52 -7.49
N ILE A 408 -4.15 4.42 -7.59
CA ILE A 408 -5.56 4.38 -7.21
C ILE A 408 -5.70 4.33 -5.69
N TYR A 409 -4.86 3.54 -5.00
CA TYR A 409 -4.79 3.54 -3.53
C TYR A 409 -4.49 4.95 -2.99
N ALA A 410 -3.53 5.66 -3.60
CA ALA A 410 -3.20 7.03 -3.22
C ALA A 410 -4.37 7.99 -3.46
N ALA A 411 -5.02 7.92 -4.61
CA ALA A 411 -6.18 8.75 -4.92
C ALA A 411 -7.31 8.54 -3.89
N LYS A 412 -7.68 7.27 -3.63
CA LYS A 412 -8.68 6.90 -2.62
C LYS A 412 -8.35 7.43 -1.23
N ALA A 413 -7.10 7.28 -0.78
CA ALA A 413 -6.69 7.85 0.51
C ALA A 413 -6.71 9.38 0.53
N PHE A 414 -6.35 10.03 -0.58
CA PHE A 414 -6.23 11.48 -0.65
C PHE A 414 -7.59 12.19 -0.72
N ASN A 415 -8.51 11.70 -1.53
CA ASN A 415 -9.72 12.44 -1.92
C ASN A 415 -11.05 11.73 -1.68
N SER A 416 -11.07 10.48 -1.20
CA SER A 416 -12.35 9.78 -1.00
C SER A 416 -13.23 10.54 -0.01
N THR A 417 -14.51 10.63 -0.34
CA THR A 417 -15.55 11.15 0.57
C THR A 417 -16.19 10.03 1.40
N SER A 418 -15.81 8.77 1.15
CA SER A 418 -16.32 7.62 1.88
C SER A 418 -15.52 7.43 3.16
N THR A 419 -16.21 7.46 4.30
CA THR A 419 -15.61 7.09 5.59
C THR A 419 -15.28 5.61 5.70
N ALA A 420 -15.72 4.79 4.74
CA ALA A 420 -15.32 3.40 4.62
C ALA A 420 -13.95 3.23 3.94
N ASP A 421 -13.47 4.23 3.19
CA ASP A 421 -12.12 4.22 2.59
C ASP A 421 -11.10 4.89 3.54
N ALA A 422 -11.47 6.05 4.09
CA ALA A 422 -10.64 6.83 5.00
C ALA A 422 -11.48 7.41 6.15
N TYR A 423 -11.11 7.09 7.39
CA TYR A 423 -11.86 7.50 8.59
C TYR A 423 -11.02 8.35 9.55
N PRO A 424 -11.55 9.44 10.13
CA PRO A 424 -12.88 10.02 9.88
C PRO A 424 -12.91 10.96 8.67
N ILE A 425 -11.75 11.33 8.16
CA ILE A 425 -11.51 12.27 7.06
C ILE A 425 -10.44 11.70 6.14
N ASN A 426 -10.33 12.21 4.91
CA ASN A 426 -9.27 11.82 3.98
C ASN A 426 -7.94 12.57 4.23
N VAL A 427 -6.88 12.17 3.52
CA VAL A 427 -5.54 12.76 3.71
C VAL A 427 -5.51 14.24 3.31
N SER A 428 -6.26 14.66 2.28
CA SER A 428 -6.33 16.08 1.90
C SER A 428 -6.98 16.93 3.00
N GLN A 429 -8.04 16.44 3.64
CA GLN A 429 -8.69 17.13 4.76
C GLN A 429 -7.79 17.16 5.99
N LEU A 430 -7.06 16.08 6.28
CA LEU A 430 -6.08 16.04 7.37
C LEU A 430 -4.95 17.06 7.14
N ALA A 431 -4.46 17.16 5.91
CA ALA A 431 -3.42 18.11 5.52
C ALA A 431 -3.85 19.57 5.76
N ALA A 432 -5.14 19.88 5.59
CA ALA A 432 -5.71 21.21 5.76
C ALA A 432 -5.97 21.65 7.21
N LEU A 433 -5.82 20.76 8.20
CA LEU A 433 -5.89 21.10 9.64
C LEU A 433 -4.67 21.90 10.10
#